data_AF-A0A949Z6B3-F1
#
_entry.id   AF-A0A949Z6B3-F1
#
_cell.length_a   1.000
_cell.length_b   1.000
_cell.length_c   1.000
_cell.angle_alpha   90.00
_cell.angle_beta   90.00
_cell.angle_gamma   90.00
#
_symmetry.space_group_name_H-M   'P 1'
#
loop_
_entity.id
_entity.type
_entity.pdbx_description
1 polymer ?
#
loop_
_entity_poly.entity_id
_entity_poly.type
_entity_poly.pdbx_seq_one_letter_code
_entity_poly.pdbx_strand_id
1 'polypeptide(L)'
;MSAARLLISGYYGFDNFGDEAILEIFTQQWRTRRPSDSLRVLSQSPATSTRYGVEAIPRTSVAHIAKVMKETDVFVSGGGGLLQTSTSLRSLLYYTGLIHEAKGAHATTAIFA
;
A
#
# COMPACT_ATOMS: atom_id res chain seq x y z
N MET A 1 -7.20 -21.11 5.27
CA MET A 1 -6.00 -20.25 5.14
C MET A 1 -5.99 -19.34 6.35
N SER A 2 -4.84 -19.17 7.03
CA SER A 2 -4.74 -18.19 8.13
C SER A 2 -5.04 -16.79 7.60
N ALA A 3 -5.62 -15.93 8.45
CA ALA A 3 -5.73 -14.50 8.16
C ALA A 3 -4.35 -13.92 7.86
N ALA A 4 -4.23 -13.17 6.78
CA ALA A 4 -2.99 -12.51 6.36
C ALA A 4 -3.05 -11.00 6.63
N ARG A 5 -1.88 -10.38 6.77
CA ARG A 5 -1.71 -8.94 6.92
C ARG A 5 -1.24 -8.36 5.59
N LEU A 6 -2.13 -7.62 4.92
CA LEU A 6 -1.86 -6.95 3.66
C LEU A 6 -1.42 -5.51 3.91
N LEU A 7 -0.32 -5.10 3.27
CA LEU A 7 0.07 -3.70 3.16
C LEU A 7 0.07 -3.29 1.68
N ILE A 8 -0.66 -2.24 1.35
CA ILE A 8 -0.63 -1.64 0.01
C ILE A 8 0.01 -0.24 0.06
N SER A 9 0.87 0.04 -0.91
CA SER A 9 1.43 1.37 -1.18
C SER A 9 0.88 1.91 -2.50
N GLY A 10 0.81 3.23 -2.65
CA GLY A 10 0.34 3.89 -3.86
C GLY A 10 0.23 5.39 -3.65
N TYR A 11 -0.24 6.16 -4.62
CA TYR A 11 -0.42 7.62 -4.46
C TYR A 11 -1.73 7.97 -3.75
N TYR A 12 -1.91 7.43 -2.54
CA TYR A 12 -3.16 7.56 -1.77
C TYR A 12 -3.10 8.64 -0.69
N GLY A 13 -4.27 9.21 -0.37
CA GLY A 13 -4.44 10.30 0.58
C GLY A 13 -4.07 11.68 0.03
N PHE A 14 -3.95 11.80 -1.29
CA PHE A 14 -3.65 13.04 -2.00
C PHE A 14 -4.87 13.61 -2.75
N ASP A 15 -6.05 13.00 -2.56
CA ASP A 15 -7.29 13.37 -3.25
C ASP A 15 -7.20 13.29 -4.79
N ASN A 16 -6.28 12.48 -5.31
CA ASN A 16 -6.24 12.14 -6.72
C ASN A 16 -7.37 11.16 -7.04
N PHE A 17 -8.39 11.64 -7.76
CA PHE A 17 -9.57 10.84 -8.07
C PHE A 17 -9.26 9.44 -8.63
N GLY A 18 -8.29 9.32 -9.53
CA GLY A 18 -7.92 8.04 -10.15
C GLY A 18 -7.31 7.07 -9.14
N ASP A 19 -6.33 7.52 -8.37
CA ASP A 19 -5.67 6.68 -7.35
C ASP A 19 -6.62 6.30 -6.21
N GLU A 20 -7.44 7.25 -5.75
CA GLU A 20 -8.46 7.03 -4.74
C GLU A 20 -9.52 6.01 -5.21
N ALA A 21 -9.90 6.03 -6.50
CA ALA A 21 -10.81 5.05 -7.09
C ALA A 21 -10.17 3.66 -7.23
N ILE A 22 -8.90 3.59 -7.61
CA ILE A 22 -8.15 2.32 -7.65
C ILE A 22 -8.09 1.71 -6.25
N LEU A 23 -7.76 2.50 -5.22
CA LEU A 23 -7.73 2.03 -3.84
C LEU A 23 -9.10 1.54 -3.37
N GLU A 24 -10.16 2.26 -3.71
CA GLU A 24 -11.54 1.87 -3.37
C GLU A 24 -11.88 0.49 -3.93
N ILE A 25 -11.69 0.31 -5.24
CA ILE A 25 -11.99 -0.96 -5.91
C ILE A 25 -11.10 -2.07 -5.35
N PHE A 26 -9.81 -1.81 -5.14
CA PHE A 26 -8.89 -2.79 -4.58
C PHE A 26 -9.34 -3.26 -3.19
N THR A 27 -9.64 -2.33 -2.28
CA THR A 27 -10.05 -2.67 -0.90
C THR A 27 -11.37 -3.42 -0.86
N GLN A 28 -12.35 -3.03 -1.68
CA GLN A 28 -13.64 -3.73 -1.80
C GLN A 28 -13.47 -5.16 -2.34
N GLN A 29 -12.71 -5.33 -3.42
CA GLN A 29 -12.47 -6.65 -4.02
C GLN A 29 -11.66 -7.57 -3.10
N TRP A 30 -10.66 -7.03 -2.41
CA TRP A 30 -9.86 -7.82 -1.47
C TRP A 30 -10.72 -8.34 -0.32
N ARG A 31 -11.48 -7.46 0.36
CA ARG A 31 -12.35 -7.87 1.47
C ARG A 31 -13.40 -8.90 1.05
N THR A 32 -13.96 -8.75 -0.15
CA THR A 32 -14.94 -9.71 -0.69
C THR A 32 -14.34 -11.12 -0.80
N ARG A 33 -13.07 -11.22 -1.21
CA ARG A 33 -12.38 -12.50 -1.41
C ARG A 33 -11.71 -13.04 -0.14
N ARG A 34 -11.23 -12.15 0.73
CA ARG A 34 -10.44 -12.47 1.93
C ARG A 34 -10.93 -11.65 3.14
N PRO A 35 -12.15 -11.91 3.64
CA PRO A 35 -12.77 -11.08 4.69
C PRO A 35 -12.06 -11.12 6.05
N SER A 36 -11.24 -12.15 6.30
CA SER A 36 -10.49 -12.30 7.55
C SER A 36 -9.12 -11.60 7.55
N ASP A 37 -8.65 -11.12 6.39
CA ASP A 37 -7.36 -10.46 6.28
C ASP A 37 -7.43 -9.03 6.80
N SER A 38 -6.35 -8.54 7.39
CA SER A 38 -6.22 -7.12 7.73
C SER A 38 -5.64 -6.34 6.55
N LEU A 39 -6.17 -5.12 6.35
CA LEU A 39 -5.74 -4.23 5.26
C LEU A 39 -5.16 -2.95 5.84
N ARG A 40 -3.89 -2.72 5.49
CA ARG A 40 -3.15 -1.49 5.80
C ARG A 40 -2.80 -0.77 4.53
N VAL A 41 -2.87 0.56 4.54
CA VAL A 41 -2.59 1.41 3.38
C VAL A 41 -1.55 2.45 3.77
N LEU A 42 -0.45 2.53 3.03
CA LEU A 42 0.45 3.68 3.11
C LEU A 42 -0.26 4.88 2.49
N SER A 43 -0.60 5.87 3.31
CA SER A 43 -1.35 7.05 2.88
C SER A 43 -0.76 8.35 3.41
N GLN A 44 -1.00 9.44 2.67
CA GLN A 44 -0.72 10.79 3.11
C GLN A 44 -1.77 11.30 4.12
N SER A 45 -3.01 10.81 4.05
CA SER A 45 -4.13 11.32 4.85
C SER A 45 -4.69 10.25 5.79
N PRO A 46 -4.84 10.54 7.10
CA PRO A 46 -5.49 9.61 8.03
C PRO A 46 -6.97 9.37 7.72
N ALA A 47 -7.62 10.27 6.96
CA ALA A 47 -9.00 10.09 6.49
C ALA A 47 -9.18 8.86 5.59
N THR A 48 -8.09 8.33 5.03
CA THR A 48 -8.06 7.06 4.28
C THR A 48 -8.63 5.92 5.12
N SER A 49 -8.38 5.91 6.44
CA SER A 49 -8.88 4.86 7.33
C SER A 49 -10.40 4.83 7.35
N THR A 50 -11.05 5.97 7.55
CA THR A 50 -12.52 6.06 7.62
C THR A 50 -13.15 5.90 6.25
N ARG A 51 -12.56 6.50 5.21
CA ARG A 51 -13.07 6.45 3.83
C ARG A 51 -13.12 5.02 3.29
N TYR A 52 -12.09 4.22 3.56
CA TYR A 52 -11.98 2.89 2.99
C TYR A 52 -12.10 1.75 4.01
N GLY A 53 -12.26 2.03 5.30
CA GLY A 53 -12.34 1.03 6.37
C GLY A 53 -11.04 0.26 6.60
N VAL A 54 -9.89 0.89 6.35
CA VAL A 54 -8.54 0.30 6.43
C VAL A 54 -7.75 0.90 7.59
N GLU A 55 -6.59 0.34 7.91
CA GLU A 55 -5.60 1.00 8.75
C GLU A 55 -4.69 1.90 7.87
N ALA A 56 -4.82 3.22 7.97
CA ALA A 56 -3.94 4.15 7.27
C ALA A 56 -2.62 4.35 8.02
N ILE A 57 -1.51 4.01 7.37
CA ILE A 57 -0.16 4.18 7.87
C ILE A 57 0.46 5.40 7.21
N PRO A 58 1.04 6.35 7.96
CA PRO A 58 1.70 7.52 7.40
C PRO A 58 2.83 7.12 6.45
N ARG A 59 2.65 7.41 5.15
CA ARG A 59 3.56 7.00 4.07
C ARG A 59 4.96 7.63 4.13
N THR A 60 5.16 8.65 4.96
CA THR A 60 6.42 9.38 5.15
C THR A 60 7.16 8.94 6.41
N SER A 61 6.54 8.14 7.28
CA SER A 61 7.14 7.71 8.54
C SER A 61 7.95 6.44 8.34
N VAL A 62 9.23 6.57 8.00
CA VAL A 62 10.15 5.45 7.71
C VAL A 62 10.17 4.42 8.84
N ALA A 63 10.27 4.88 10.10
CA ALA A 63 10.28 3.97 11.25
C ALA A 63 8.97 3.18 11.39
N HIS A 64 7.83 3.82 11.11
CA HIS A 64 6.53 3.15 11.19
C HIS A 64 6.36 2.16 10.03
N ILE A 65 6.75 2.55 8.81
CA ILE A 65 6.73 1.69 7.63
C ILE A 65 7.58 0.44 7.88
N ALA A 66 8.81 0.58 8.35
CA ALA A 66 9.69 -0.55 8.62
C ALA A 66 9.11 -1.51 9.68
N LYS A 67 8.43 -0.98 10.71
CA LYS A 67 7.73 -1.81 11.70
C LYS A 67 6.57 -2.58 11.06
N VAL A 68 5.70 -1.89 10.32
CA VAL A 68 4.53 -2.48 9.67
C VAL A 68 4.93 -3.50 8.61
N MET A 69 6.01 -3.24 7.86
CA MET A 69 6.53 -4.13 6.83
C MET A 69 6.99 -5.47 7.42
N LYS A 70 7.64 -5.48 8.59
CA LYS A 70 8.01 -6.71 9.31
C LYS A 70 6.81 -7.54 9.74
N GLU A 71 5.66 -6.90 9.90
CA GLU A 71 4.39 -7.53 10.22
C GLU A 71 3.55 -7.82 8.97
N THR A 72 4.10 -7.64 7.77
CA THR A 72 3.34 -7.78 6.52
C THR A 72 3.57 -9.17 5.93
N ASP A 73 2.49 -9.89 5.63
CA ASP A 73 2.58 -11.19 4.95
C ASP A 73 2.48 -11.02 3.43
N VAL A 74 1.73 -10.00 2.98
CA VAL A 74 1.56 -9.64 1.58
C VAL A 74 1.76 -8.14 1.39
N PHE A 75 2.70 -7.76 0.54
CA PHE A 75 2.93 -6.38 0.14
C PHE A 75 2.49 -6.16 -1.30
N VAL A 76 1.68 -5.14 -1.54
CA VAL A 76 1.26 -4.71 -2.88
C VAL A 76 1.77 -3.30 -3.14
N SER A 77 2.60 -3.16 -4.16
CA SER A 77 2.81 -1.84 -4.77
C SER A 77 1.65 -1.58 -5.72
N GLY A 78 0.83 -0.58 -5.43
CA GLY A 78 -0.28 -0.16 -6.27
C GLY A 78 0.16 0.27 -7.67
N GLY A 79 -0.82 0.41 -8.57
CA GLY A 79 -0.63 0.86 -9.96
C GLY A 79 -0.65 2.39 -10.10
N GLY A 80 -0.75 2.88 -11.34
CA GLY A 80 -0.90 4.32 -11.61
C GLY A 80 0.38 5.06 -12.03
N GLY A 81 1.25 4.42 -12.83
CA GLY A 81 2.46 5.09 -13.34
C GLY A 81 3.52 5.36 -12.26
N LEU A 82 3.42 4.75 -11.08
CA LEU A 82 4.33 4.96 -9.94
C LEU A 82 5.81 4.65 -10.25
N LEU A 83 6.05 3.77 -11.21
CA LEU A 83 7.39 3.40 -11.69
C LEU A 83 7.80 4.16 -12.97
N GLN A 84 7.04 5.18 -13.38
CA GLN A 84 7.38 6.02 -14.52
C GLN A 84 8.33 7.15 -14.10
N THR A 85 9.31 7.45 -14.95
CA THR A 85 10.30 8.52 -14.76
C THR A 85 9.76 9.92 -15.06
N SER A 86 8.49 10.05 -15.45
CA SER A 86 7.87 11.33 -15.80
C SER A 86 7.57 12.21 -14.60
N THR A 87 7.41 11.64 -13.40
CA THR A 87 6.97 12.38 -12.20
C THR A 87 8.12 12.77 -11.27
N SER A 88 9.06 11.86 -10.93
CA SER A 88 10.32 12.17 -10.22
C SER A 88 11.19 10.93 -9.95
N LEU A 89 12.52 11.05 -9.99
CA LEU A 89 13.45 10.04 -9.47
C LEU A 89 13.20 9.73 -7.98
N ARG A 90 12.74 10.71 -7.19
CA ARG A 90 12.43 10.52 -5.77
C ARG A 90 11.27 9.54 -5.57
N SER A 91 10.23 9.64 -6.38
CA SER A 91 9.08 8.73 -6.34
C SER A 91 9.52 7.31 -6.72
N LEU A 92 10.35 7.18 -7.76
CA LEU A 92 10.91 5.90 -8.16
C LEU A 92 11.72 5.25 -7.03
N LEU A 93 12.63 6.01 -6.40
CA LEU A 93 13.44 5.51 -5.28
C LEU A 93 12.57 5.15 -4.08
N TYR A 94 11.52 5.93 -3.80
CA TYR A 94 10.58 5.64 -2.73
C TYR A 94 9.88 4.29 -2.93
N TYR A 95 9.24 4.06 -4.08
CA TYR A 95 8.50 2.82 -4.32
C TYR A 95 9.41 1.60 -4.49
N THR A 96 10.57 1.77 -5.15
CA THR A 96 11.55 0.67 -5.24
C THR A 96 12.17 0.33 -3.88
N GLY A 97 12.38 1.33 -3.01
CA GLY A 97 12.78 1.14 -1.62
C GLY A 97 11.76 0.32 -0.83
N LEU A 98 10.46 0.63 -0.94
CA LEU A 98 9.40 -0.15 -0.30
C LEU A 98 9.37 -1.61 -0.78
N ILE A 99 9.52 -1.84 -2.09
CA ILE A 99 9.58 -3.18 -2.67
C ILE A 99 10.80 -3.94 -2.14
N HIS A 100 11.94 -3.27 -2.02
CA HIS A 100 13.16 -3.86 -1.46
C HIS A 100 12.98 -4.24 0.02
N GLU A 101 12.40 -3.34 0.83
CA GLU A 101 12.09 -3.62 2.24
C GLU A 101 11.11 -4.80 2.39
N ALA A 102 10.06 -4.86 1.57
CA ALA A 102 9.10 -5.96 1.58
C ALA A 102 9.77 -7.32 1.31
N LYS A 103 10.67 -7.37 0.31
CA LYS A 103 11.46 -8.57 0.01
C LYS A 103 12.39 -8.95 1.15
N GLY A 104 13.05 -7.97 1.77
CA GLY A 104 13.90 -8.18 2.94
C GLY A 104 13.13 -8.67 4.16
N ALA A 105 11.85 -8.31 4.29
CA ALA A 105 10.93 -8.79 5.32
C ALA A 105 10.26 -10.13 4.99
N HIS A 106 10.61 -10.76 3.85
CA HIS A 106 10.00 -11.99 3.35
C HIS A 106 8.48 -11.91 3.06
N ALA A 107 7.94 -10.71 2.84
CA ALA A 107 6.55 -10.53 2.44
C ALA A 107 6.35 -10.99 0.99
N THR A 108 5.24 -11.69 0.73
CA THR A 108 4.82 -12.00 -0.65
C THR A 108 4.55 -10.69 -1.37
N THR A 109 5.38 -10.36 -2.35
CA THR A 109 5.38 -9.03 -2.97
C THR A 109 4.78 -9.08 -4.37
N ALA A 110 3.79 -8.23 -4.63
CA ALA A 110 3.18 -8.05 -5.94
C ALA A 110 3.20 -6.57 -6.36
N ILE A 111 3.20 -6.34 -7.67
CA ILE A 111 3.02 -5.02 -8.27
C ILE A 111 1.69 -5.07 -9.03
N PHE A 112 0.78 -4.19 -8.66
CA PHE A 112 -0.48 -3.98 -9.37
C PHE A 112 -0.21 -3.01 -10.52
N ALA A 113 -0.52 -3.40 -11.75
CA ALA A 113 -0.32 -2.62 -12.97
C ALA A 113 -1.62 -2.52 -13.74
#